data_AF-A0A166M4A1-F1
#
_entry.id   AF-A0A166M4A1-F1
#
_cell.length_a   1.000
_cell.length_b   1.000
_cell.length_c   1.000
_cell.angle_alpha   90.00
_cell.angle_beta   90.00
_cell.angle_gamma   90.00
#
_symmetry.space_group_name_H-M   'P 1'
#
loop_
_entity.id
_entity.type
_entity.pdbx_description
1 polymer ?
#
loop_
_entity_poly.entity_id
_entity_poly.type
_entity_poly.pdbx_seq_one_letter_code
_entity_poly.pdbx_strand_id
1 'polypeptide(L)' 'MSKSPTFLALIDSLVRILLTIIIFYTVNYFFAVENTLILALVSVVIAHVVFRSVLGLLRRQKQPHGPDSE' A
#
# COMPACT_ATOMS: atom_id res chain seq x y z
N MET A 1 6.29 -8.91 25.56
CA MET A 1 6.34 -9.48 24.20
C MET A 1 7.09 -8.51 23.31
N SER A 2 8.42 -8.65 23.23
CA SER A 2 9.31 -7.82 22.44
C SER A 2 9.02 -8.06 20.95
N LYS A 3 8.14 -7.25 20.36
CA LYS A 3 7.99 -7.17 18.91
C LYS A 3 9.32 -6.68 18.36
N SER A 4 10.17 -7.60 17.92
CA SER A 4 11.46 -7.27 17.35
C SER A 4 11.22 -6.34 16.15
N PRO A 5 12.04 -5.29 15.96
CA PRO A 5 11.88 -4.36 14.84
C PRO A 5 11.88 -5.10 13.49
N THR A 6 12.55 -6.25 13.42
CA THR A 6 12.57 -7.18 12.29
C THR A 6 11.19 -7.74 11.94
N PHE A 7 10.36 -8.08 12.93
CA PHE A 7 9.03 -8.66 12.69
C PHE A 7 8.06 -7.65 12.08
N LEU A 8 8.11 -6.39 12.53
CA LEU A 8 7.32 -5.31 11.95
C LEU A 8 7.73 -5.00 10.51
N ALA A 9 9.03 -4.97 10.22
CA ALA A 9 9.54 -4.79 8.85
C ALA A 9 9.12 -5.96 7.93
N LEU A 10 9.09 -7.19 8.46
CA LEU A 10 8.65 -8.36 7.72
C LEU A 10 7.16 -8.28 7.36
N ILE A 11 6.32 -7.89 8.32
CA ILE A 11 4.89 -7.67 8.07
C ILE A 11 4.68 -6.55 7.05
N ASP A 12 5.38 -5.44 7.17
CA ASP A 12 5.28 -4.32 6.22
C ASP A 12 5.59 -4.76 4.78
N SER A 13 6.66 -5.53 4.62
CA SER A 13 7.02 -6.15 3.34
C SER A 13 5.93 -7.09 2.83
N LEU A 14 5.43 -7.98 3.70
CA LEU A 14 4.40 -8.96 3.34
C LEU A 14 3.10 -8.28 2.89
N VAL A 15 2.65 -7.25 3.61
CA VAL A 15 1.46 -6.46 3.27
C VAL A 15 1.63 -5.81 1.90
N ARG A 16 2.81 -5.27 1.60
CA ARG A 16 3.08 -4.64 0.31
C ARG A 16 3.07 -5.65 -0.85
N ILE A 17 3.60 -6.85 -0.63
CA ILE A 17 3.56 -7.95 -1.60
C ILE A 17 2.11 -8.37 -1.86
N LEU A 18 1.35 -8.63 -0.79
CA LEU A 18 -0.07 -9.02 -0.90
C LEU A 18 -0.91 -7.96 -1.61
N LEU A 19 -0.72 -6.68 -1.27
CA LEU A 19 -1.40 -5.57 -1.93
C LEU A 19 -1.11 -5.54 -3.43
N THR A 20 0.15 -5.76 -3.82
CA THR A 20 0.55 -5.81 -5.22
C THR A 20 -0.12 -6.97 -5.96
N ILE A 21 -0.20 -8.14 -5.34
CA ILE A 21 -0.87 -9.33 -5.91
C ILE A 21 -2.38 -9.07 -6.09
N ILE A 22 -3.03 -8.49 -5.08
CA ILE A 22 -4.47 -8.16 -5.14
C ILE A 22 -4.74 -7.19 -6.29
N ILE A 23 -3.92 -6.13 -6.40
CA ILE A 23 -4.06 -5.15 -7.49
C ILE A 23 -3.82 -5.83 -8.84
N PHE A 24 -2.82 -6.70 -8.94
CA PHE A 24 -2.54 -7.44 -10.18
C PHE A 24 -3.74 -8.23 -10.67
N TYR A 25 -4.34 -9.07 -9.81
CA TYR A 25 -5.51 -9.85 -10.18
C TYR A 25 -6.73 -8.96 -10.46
N THR A 26 -6.89 -7.88 -9.69
CA THR A 26 -7.98 -6.91 -9.89
C THR A 26 -7.88 -6.26 -11.27
N VAL A 27 -6.71 -5.71 -11.63
CA VAL A 27 -6.48 -5.07 -12.92
C VAL A 27 -6.59 -6.11 -14.06
N ASN A 28 -6.07 -7.32 -13.87
CA ASN A 28 -6.22 -8.40 -14.84
C ASN A 28 -7.69 -8.71 -15.12
N TYR A 29 -8.50 -8.78 -14.06
CA TYR A 29 -9.93 -9.09 -14.16
C TYR A 29 -10.72 -8.00 -14.90
N PHE A 30 -10.43 -6.72 -14.63
CA PHE A 30 -11.16 -5.62 -15.25
C PHE A 30 -10.72 -5.28 -16.67
N PHE A 31 -9.41 -5.40 -16.96
CA PHE A 31 -8.83 -4.93 -18.21
C PHE A 31 -8.42 -6.05 -19.18
N ALA A 32 -8.53 -7.32 -18.75
CA ALA A 32 -8.19 -8.51 -19.54
C ALA A 32 -6.84 -8.36 -20.28
N VAL A 33 -5.83 -7.84 -19.58
CA VAL A 33 -4.54 -7.48 -20.18
C VAL A 33 -3.79 -8.74 -20.60
N GLU A 34 -3.60 -8.93 -21.91
CA GLU A 34 -2.88 -10.09 -22.44
C GLU A 34 -1.39 -10.09 -22.06
N ASN A 35 -0.78 -8.91 -21.93
CA ASN A 35 0.62 -8.78 -21.60
C ASN A 35 0.85 -8.79 -20.07
N THR A 36 1.14 -9.98 -19.55
CA THR A 36 1.43 -10.24 -18.14
C THR A 36 2.58 -9.38 -17.60
N LEU A 37 3.60 -9.07 -18.41
CA LEU A 37 4.76 -8.30 -17.99
C LEU A 37 4.40 -6.82 -17.76
N ILE A 38 3.63 -6.25 -18.68
CA ILE A 38 3.13 -4.87 -18.57
C ILE A 38 2.16 -4.77 -17.39
N LEU A 39 1.25 -5.74 -17.27
CA LEU A 39 0.31 -5.80 -16.16
C LEU A 39 1.03 -5.85 -14.80
N ALA A 40 2.10 -6.63 -14.68
CA ALA A 40 2.92 -6.72 -13.47
C ALA A 40 3.55 -5.36 -13.12
N LEU A 41 4.17 -4.70 -14.10
CA LEU A 41 4.77 -3.37 -13.91
C LEU A 41 3.75 -2.34 -13.47
N VAL A 42 2.60 -2.27 -14.15
CA VAL A 42 1.51 -1.34 -13.82
C VAL A 42 0.99 -1.61 -12.41
N SER A 43 0.81 -2.88 -12.04
CA SER A 43 0.32 -3.27 -10.73
C SER A 43 1.26 -2.86 -9.60
N VAL A 44 2.58 -2.98 -9.80
CA VAL A 44 3.59 -2.51 -8.83
C VAL A 44 3.52 -0.99 -8.68
N VAL A 45 3.38 -0.25 -9.78
CA VAL A 45 3.26 1.23 -9.75
C VAL A 45 2.01 1.66 -8.98
N ILE A 46 0.85 1.07 -9.29
CA ILE A 46 -0.41 1.36 -8.61
C ILE A 46 -0.30 1.02 -7.12
N ALA A 47 0.23 -0.16 -6.78
CA ALA A 47 0.43 -0.56 -5.39
C ALA A 47 1.33 0.42 -4.62
N HIS A 48 2.39 0.92 -5.26
CA HIS A 48 3.27 1.93 -4.67
C HIS A 48 2.55 3.25 -4.39
N VAL A 49 1.75 3.74 -5.34
CA VAL A 49 0.98 4.98 -5.18
C VAL A 49 -0.07 4.83 -4.07
N VAL A 50 -0.82 3.72 -4.06
CA VAL A 50 -1.81 3.44 -3.02
C VAL A 50 -1.15 3.41 -1.64
N PHE A 51 -0.03 2.70 -1.51
CA PHE A 51 0.70 2.60 -0.25
C PHE A 51 1.17 3.98 0.26
N ARG A 52 1.74 4.80 -0.63
CA ARG A 52 2.15 6.18 -0.32
C ARG A 52 0.97 7.05 0.12
N SER A 53 -0.15 6.96 -0.59
CA SER A 53 -1.36 7.73 -0.28
C SER A 53 -1.94 7.34 1.07
N VAL A 54 -2.04 6.04 1.37
CA VAL A 54 -2.53 5.54 2.67
C VAL A 54 -1.63 6.04 3.81
N LEU A 55 -0.31 5.94 3.66
CA LEU A 55 0.63 6.47 4.66
C LEU A 55 0.50 7.99 4.83
N GLY A 56 0.28 8.73 3.75
CA GLY A 56 0.03 10.17 3.79
C GLY A 56 -1.25 10.53 4.55
N LEU A 57 -2.34 9.80 4.30
CA LEU A 57 -3.61 9.97 5.00
C LEU A 57 -3.52 9.62 6.48
N LEU A 58 -2.84 8.53 6.84
CA LEU A 58 -2.60 8.14 8.22
C LEU A 58 -1.77 9.17 8.99
N ARG A 59 -0.76 9.76 8.33
CA ARG A 59 0.03 10.86 8.92
C ARG A 59 -0.84 12.10 9.16
N ARG A 60 -1.74 12.45 8.23
CA ARG A 60 -2.68 13.56 8.42
C ARG A 60 -3.70 13.28 9.52
N GLN A 61 -4.21 12.05 9.64
CA GLN A 61 -5.13 11.67 10.71
C GLN A 61 -4.49 11.71 12.10
N LYS A 62 -3.19 11.42 12.22
CA LYS A 62 -2.46 11.50 13.49
C LYS A 62 -2.16 12.93 13.94
N GLN A 63 -2.52 13.93 13.14
CA GLN A 63 -2.48 15.35 13.49
C GLN A 63 -3.91 15.82 13.77
N PRO A 64 -4.54 15.44 14.88
CA PRO A 64 -5.71 16.17 15.31
C PRO A 64 -5.26 17.59 15.62
N HIS A 65 -6.02 18.57 15.13
CA HIS A 65 -6.01 19.95 15.60
C HIS A 65 -5.60 20.02 17.08
N GLY A 66 -4.49 20.69 17.37
CA GLY A 66 -4.34 21.29 18.68
C GLY A 66 -5.52 22.24 18.90
N PRO A 67 -6.12 22.28 20.09
CA PRO A 67 -7.18 23.23 20.39
C PRO A 67 -6.54 24.61 20.58
N ASP A 68 -6.23 25.28 19.47
CA ASP A 68 -5.93 26.71 19.46
C ASP A 68 -7.16 27.44 18.94
N SER A 69 -8.23 27.47 19.74
CA SER A 69 -9.38 28.35 19.55
C SER A 69 -10.14 28.43 20.88
N GLU A 70 -9.67 29.31 21.75
CA GLU A 70 -10.40 30.34 22.52
C GLU A 70 -9.68 30.70 23.82
#